data_AF-A0A432SYB7-F1
#
_entry.id   AF-A0A432SYB7-F1
#
_cell.length_a   1.000
_cell.length_b   1.000
_cell.length_c   1.000
_cell.angle_alpha   90.00
_cell.angle_beta   90.00
_cell.angle_gamma   90.00
#
_symmetry.space_group_name_H-M   'P 1'
#
loop_
_entity.id
_entity.type
_entity.pdbx_description
1 polymer ?
#
loop_
_entity_poly.entity_id
_entity_poly.type
_entity_poly.pdbx_seq_one_letter_code
_entity_poly.pdbx_strand_id
1 'polypeptide(L)' 'MFQNFHIDNLENFPKALDALLNQQRTIIDEITKSDDTSYAQVLKPLQDLDEELGLFFTPLSHLNSVMNSEETQ' A
#
# COMPACT_ATOMS: atom_id res chain seq x y z
N MET A 1 6.26 -19.93 4.39
CA MET A 1 5.79 -19.87 5.79
C MET A 1 4.63 -18.89 5.79
N PHE A 2 3.45 -19.28 6.28
CA PHE A 2 2.33 -18.34 6.38
C PHE A 2 2.73 -17.21 7.35
N GLN A 3 2.71 -15.96 6.90
CA GLN A 3 2.83 -14.84 7.82
C GLN A 3 1.53 -14.74 8.61
N ASN A 4 1.65 -14.58 9.93
CA ASN A 4 0.50 -14.19 10.73
C ASN A 4 0.17 -12.75 10.35
N PHE A 5 -0.94 -12.59 9.63
CA PHE A 5 -1.48 -11.28 9.30
C PHE A 5 -2.19 -10.73 10.53
N HIS A 6 -1.46 -9.95 11.32
CA HIS A 6 -1.99 -9.28 12.49
C HIS A 6 -1.85 -7.77 12.31
N ILE A 7 -2.94 -7.04 12.53
CA ILE A 7 -2.94 -5.58 12.61
C ILE A 7 -3.07 -5.24 14.08
N ASP A 8 -1.97 -4.83 14.72
CA ASP A 8 -1.95 -4.45 16.14
C ASP A 8 -2.82 -3.20 16.42
N ASN A 9 -3.03 -2.36 15.41
CA ASN A 9 -3.65 -1.04 15.57
C ASN A 9 -4.60 -0.71 14.41
N LEU A 10 -5.70 -1.45 14.32
CA LEU A 10 -6.70 -1.32 13.27
C LEU A 10 -7.30 0.09 13.20
N GLU A 11 -7.51 0.75 14.35
CA GLU A 11 -8.01 2.12 14.43
C GLU A 11 -7.13 3.13 13.68
N ASN A 12 -5.80 2.91 13.68
CA ASN A 12 -4.86 3.78 12.98
C ASN A 12 -4.61 3.35 11.52
N PHE A 13 -5.18 2.24 11.06
CA PHE A 13 -5.01 1.76 9.69
C PHE A 13 -5.37 2.82 8.64
N PRO A 14 -6.50 3.55 8.73
CA PRO A 14 -6.83 4.60 7.77
C PRO A 14 -5.79 5.72 7.73
N LYS A 15 -5.27 6.11 8.90
CA LYS A 15 -4.23 7.15 8.99
C LYS A 15 -2.89 6.69 8.40
N ALA A 16 -2.53 5.43 8.62
CA ALA A 16 -1.34 4.83 8.03
C ALA A 16 -1.48 4.70 6.50
N LEU A 17 -2.68 4.34 6.02
CA LEU A 17 -3.00 4.32 4.61
C LEU A 17 -2.87 5.71 3.98
N ASP A 18 -3.44 6.74 4.59
CA ASP A 18 -3.33 8.11 4.09
C ASP A 18 -1.86 8.55 4.01
N ALA A 19 -1.04 8.22 5.01
CA ALA A 19 0.39 8.52 4.98
C ALA A 19 1.10 7.80 3.82
N LEU A 20 0.83 6.51 3.64
CA LEU A 20 1.36 5.72 2.53
C LEU A 20 0.94 6.32 1.18
N LEU A 21 -0.35 6.57 0.97
CA LEU A 21 -0.86 7.13 -0.29
C LEU A 21 -0.28 8.52 -0.59
N ASN A 22 -0.07 9.36 0.43
CA ASN A 22 0.58 10.66 0.24
C ASN A 22 2.04 10.54 -0.18
N GLN A 23 2.79 9.59 0.40
CA GLN A 23 4.15 9.27 -0.04
C GLN A 23 4.16 8.78 -1.49
N GLN A 24 3.30 7.81 -1.83
CA GLN A 24 3.24 7.24 -3.17
C GLN A 24 2.83 8.28 -4.23
N ARG A 25 1.91 9.18 -3.90
CA ARG A 25 1.54 10.31 -4.78
C ARG A 25 2.69 11.26 -5.04
N THR A 26 3.58 11.47 -4.06
CA THR A 26 4.79 12.29 -4.25
C THR A 26 5.72 11.64 -5.26
N ILE A 27 5.93 10.33 -5.17
CA ILE A 27 6.76 9.56 -6.12
C ILE A 27 6.14 9.59 -7.52
N ILE A 28 4.82 9.42 -7.64
CA ILE A 28 4.12 9.52 -8.92
C ILE A 28 4.28 10.92 -9.52
N ASP A 29 4.16 11.97 -8.71
CA ASP A 29 4.36 13.36 -9.14
C ASP A 29 5.80 13.57 -9.67
N GLU A 30 6.81 13.02 -9.00
CA GLU A 30 8.20 13.03 -9.48
C GLU A 30 8.37 12.32 -10.83
N ILE A 31 7.77 11.13 -11.00
CA ILE A 31 7.78 10.40 -12.28
C ILE A 31 7.16 11.26 -13.38
N THR A 32 6.02 11.90 -13.12
CA THR A 32 5.33 12.73 -14.14
C THR A 32 6.06 14.01 -14.52
N LYS A 33 7.00 14.47 -13.68
CA LYS A 33 7.83 15.64 -13.95
C LYS A 33 9.16 15.29 -14.61
N SER A 34 9.49 14.01 -14.70
CA SER A 34 10.70 13.52 -15.35
C SER A 34 10.49 13.30 -16.85
N ASP A 35 11.50 13.62 -17.66
CA ASP A 35 11.54 13.25 -19.08
C ASP A 35 12.08 11.82 -19.30
N ASP A 36 12.56 11.16 -18.25
CA ASP A 36 13.11 9.80 -18.32
C ASP A 36 11.97 8.77 -18.44
N THR A 37 12.00 8.00 -19.54
CA THR A 37 10.99 6.99 -19.87
C THR A 37 11.49 5.55 -19.68
N SER A 38 12.67 5.38 -19.08
CA SER A 38 13.26 4.07 -18.88
C SER A 38 12.45 3.23 -17.90
N TYR A 39 12.56 1.91 -18.05
CA TYR A 39 11.97 0.95 -17.12
C TYR A 39 12.30 1.29 -15.66
N ALA A 40 13.56 1.66 -15.40
CA ALA A 40 14.06 1.95 -14.06
C ALA A 40 13.46 3.21 -13.44
N GLN A 41 13.07 4.21 -14.24
CA GLN A 41 12.55 5.49 -13.76
C GLN A 41 11.01 5.57 -13.80
N VAL A 42 10.34 4.73 -14.59
CA VAL A 42 8.88 4.74 -14.71
C VAL A 42 8.27 3.45 -14.19
N LEU A 43 8.53 2.33 -14.88
CA LEU A 43 7.76 1.11 -14.63
C LEU A 43 8.14 0.43 -13.31
N LYS A 44 9.44 0.38 -12.97
CA LYS A 44 9.91 -0.24 -11.74
C LYS A 44 9.39 0.51 -10.49
N PRO A 45 9.51 1.85 -10.39
CA PRO A 45 8.89 2.58 -9.29
C PRO A 45 7.39 2.32 -9.17
N LEU A 46 6.64 2.38 -10.28
CA LEU A 46 5.19 2.09 -10.25
C LEU A 46 4.86 0.67 -9.78
N GLN A 47 5.65 -0.32 -10.19
CA GLN A 47 5.51 -1.70 -9.70
C GLN A 47 5.79 -1.80 -8.20
N ASP A 48 6.81 -1.11 -7.71
CA ASP A 48 7.18 -1.14 -6.28
C ASP A 48 6.08 -0.46 -5.42
N LEU A 49 5.47 0.62 -5.91
CA LEU A 49 4.31 1.26 -5.24
C LEU A 49 3.11 0.32 -5.15
N ASP A 50 2.81 -0.42 -6.23
CA ASP A 50 1.71 -1.39 -6.27
C ASP A 50 1.96 -2.57 -5.31
N GLU A 51 3.17 -3.12 -5.30
CA GLU A 51 3.57 -4.19 -4.38
C GLU A 51 3.46 -3.73 -2.92
N GLU A 52 3.99 -2.54 -2.60
CA GLU A 52 3.93 -1.97 -1.25
C GLU A 52 2.47 -1.78 -0.80
N LEU A 53 1.62 -1.22 -1.65
CA LEU A 53 0.21 -1.00 -1.34
C LEU A 53 -0.54 -2.32 -1.14
N GLY A 54 -0.27 -3.32 -1.99
CA GLY A 54 -0.84 -4.65 -1.88
C GLY A 54 -0.43 -5.35 -0.58
N LEU A 55 0.85 -5.29 -0.22
CA LEU A 55 1.36 -5.85 1.04
C LEU A 55 0.75 -5.15 2.26
N PHE A 56 0.57 -3.83 2.20
CA PHE A 56 -0.07 -3.05 3.26
C PHE A 56 -1.53 -3.45 3.48
N PHE A 57 -2.30 -3.67 2.40
CA PHE A 57 -3.71 -4.04 2.48
C PHE A 57 -3.96 -5.52 2.78
N THR A 58 -3.04 -6.41 2.42
CA THR A 58 -3.21 -7.87 2.56
C THR A 58 -3.68 -8.28 3.96
N PRO A 59 -3.12 -7.76 5.08
CA PRO A 59 -3.60 -8.11 6.41
C PRO A 59 -5.05 -7.70 6.66
N LEU A 60 -5.48 -6.52 6.18
CA LEU A 60 -6.86 -6.06 6.35
C LEU A 60 -7.81 -6.90 5.52
N SER A 61 -7.45 -7.20 4.27
CA SER A 61 -8.24 -8.10 3.41
C SER A 61 -8.37 -9.50 4.01
N HIS A 62 -7.30 -10.01 4.64
CA HIS A 62 -7.34 -11.28 5.36
C HIS A 62 -8.31 -11.21 6.55
N LEU A 63 -8.17 -10.22 7.44
CA LEU A 63 -9.08 -10.03 8.57
C LEU A 63 -10.53 -9.89 8.11
N ASN A 64 -10.80 -9.10 7.09
CA ASN A 64 -12.13 -8.98 6.48
C ASN A 64 -12.71 -10.31 6.01
N SER A 65 -11.87 -11.19 5.47
CA SER A 65 -12.29 -12.47 4.90
C SER A 65 -12.47 -13.58 5.95
N VAL A 66 -11.67 -13.60 7.03
CA VAL A 66 -11.68 -14.70 8.01
C VAL A 66 -12.18 -14.29 9.40
N MET A 67 -12.20 -13.00 9.72
CA MET A 67 -12.51 -12.39 11.02
C MET A 67 -13.34 -11.11 10.83
N ASN A 68 -14.41 -11.19 10.03
CA ASN A 68 -15.24 -10.05 9.66
C ASN A 68 -15.87 -9.33 10.86
N SER A 69 -15.80 -8.01 10.87
CA SER A 69 -16.35 -7.11 11.90
C SER A 69 -16.62 -5.72 11.29
N GLU A 70 -17.39 -4.87 11.97
CA GLU A 70 -17.61 -3.48 11.52
C GLU A 70 -16.28 -2.71 11.41
N GLU A 71 -15.34 -2.98 12.31
CA GLU A 71 -14.04 -2.32 12.37
C GLU A 71 -13.11 -2.72 11.23
N THR A 72 -13.33 -3.88 10.61
CA THR A 72 -12.52 -4.36 9.48
C THR A 72 -13.05 -3.91 8.12
N GLN A 73 -14.33 -3.53 8.00
CA GLN A 73 -14.99 -3.13 6.75
C GLN A 73 -14.63 -1.70 6.30
#